data_AF-A0A2D6DRC4-F1
#
_entry.id   AF-A0A2D6DRC4-F1
#
_cell.length_a   1.000
_cell.length_b   1.000
_cell.length_c   1.000
_cell.angle_alpha   90.00
_cell.angle_beta   90.00
_cell.angle_gamma   90.00
#
_symmetry.space_group_name_H-M   'P 1'
#
loop_
_entity.id
_entity.type
_entity.pdbx_description
1 polymer ?
#
loop_
_entity_poly.entity_id
_entity_poly.type
_entity_poly.pdbx_seq_one_letter_code
_entity_poly.pdbx_strand_id
1 'polypeptide(L)'
;MKKIARILFYSIGRLAISNKWYGLIAWFYSKVIEEITAEGKTVRFTKKLNDGKIVVLVLSAYAFRGDPEGLAASRELRILQIPYHWQARLFYFFYKYEKTCCYDANKLTRYIEDDDQCYQHKKAHRGWLYGFLPKLYKNLGIKCVISPHIVYLQDVDWGSVSKKIGIPHILLSRDSRFIASAFTRNHMISLFKSLAKFEGSHMIVQSESDRQLCIEYDYVSADKISSLGCMRMDSFL
;
A
#
# COMPACT_ATOMS: atom_id res chain seq x y z
N MET A 1 -12.45 7.79 -30.43
CA MET A 1 -12.55 8.73 -29.27
C MET A 1 -11.83 8.24 -28.00
N LYS A 2 -12.09 7.03 -27.47
CA LYS A 2 -11.48 6.54 -26.20
C LYS A 2 -9.93 6.53 -26.18
N LYS A 3 -9.28 6.22 -27.31
CA LYS A 3 -7.80 6.18 -27.42
C LYS A 3 -7.15 7.57 -27.30
N ILE A 4 -7.75 8.58 -27.94
CA ILE A 4 -7.26 9.97 -27.91
C ILE A 4 -7.40 10.56 -26.51
N ALA A 5 -8.56 10.37 -25.87
CA ALA A 5 -8.77 10.80 -24.48
C ALA A 5 -7.77 10.16 -23.51
N ARG A 6 -7.45 8.87 -23.70
CA ARG A 6 -6.43 8.17 -22.92
C ARG A 6 -5.04 8.80 -23.11
N ILE A 7 -4.65 9.07 -24.35
CA ILE A 7 -3.35 9.68 -24.67
C ILE A 7 -3.25 11.07 -24.05
N LEU A 8 -4.26 11.92 -24.24
CA LEU A 8 -4.31 13.26 -23.64
C LEU A 8 -4.23 13.21 -22.12
N PHE A 9 -4.98 12.31 -21.48
CA PHE A 9 -4.94 12.14 -20.03
C PHE A 9 -3.53 11.76 -19.54
N TYR A 10 -2.86 10.81 -20.20
CA TYR A 10 -1.48 10.44 -19.85
C TYR A 10 -0.49 11.58 -20.08
N SER A 11 -0.63 12.33 -21.17
CA SER A 11 0.25 13.47 -21.48
C SER A 11 0.10 14.58 -20.44
N ILE A 12 -1.15 14.94 -20.09
CA ILE A 12 -1.44 15.93 -19.04
C ILE A 12 -0.94 15.42 -17.68
N GLY A 13 -1.17 14.15 -17.36
CA GLY A 13 -0.68 13.53 -16.13
C GLY A 13 0.84 13.57 -16.01
N ARG A 14 1.57 13.25 -17.09
CA ARG A 14 3.03 13.37 -17.13
C ARG A 14 3.48 14.81 -16.91
N LEU A 15 2.85 15.77 -17.58
CA LEU A 15 3.19 17.18 -17.44
C LEU A 15 2.97 17.65 -15.99
N ALA A 16 1.86 17.28 -15.37
CA ALA A 16 1.56 17.61 -13.98
C ALA A 16 2.55 16.97 -12.99
N ILE A 17 2.98 15.72 -13.25
CA ILE A 17 3.97 15.01 -12.44
C ILE A 17 5.35 15.66 -12.58
N SER A 18 5.81 15.90 -13.81
CA SER A 18 7.11 16.53 -14.09
C SER A 18 7.21 17.93 -13.52
N ASN A 19 6.13 18.72 -13.59
CA ASN A 19 6.06 20.07 -13.00
C ASN A 19 5.72 20.07 -11.51
N LYS A 20 5.67 18.89 -10.85
CA LYS A 20 5.45 18.77 -9.40
C LYS A 20 4.19 19.50 -8.93
N TRP A 21 3.10 19.43 -9.69
CA TRP A 21 1.80 20.03 -9.35
C TRP A 21 1.07 19.25 -8.25
N TYR A 22 1.77 18.97 -7.15
CA TYR A 22 1.32 18.09 -6.06
C TYR A 22 -0.03 18.51 -5.49
N GLY A 23 -0.31 19.82 -5.38
CA GLY A 23 -1.56 20.32 -4.81
C GLY A 23 -2.76 20.01 -5.70
N LEU A 24 -2.63 20.25 -7.01
CA LEU A 24 -3.68 19.95 -7.99
C LEU A 24 -3.93 18.44 -8.09
N ILE A 25 -2.86 17.65 -8.13
CA ILE A 25 -2.97 16.18 -8.19
C ILE A 25 -3.58 15.65 -6.88
N ALA A 26 -3.17 16.15 -5.72
CA ALA A 26 -3.75 15.76 -4.43
C ALA A 26 -5.23 16.14 -4.31
N TRP A 27 -5.62 17.31 -4.81
CA TRP A 27 -7.02 17.72 -4.89
C TRP A 27 -7.80 16.75 -5.79
N PHE A 28 -7.28 16.43 -6.98
CA PHE A 28 -7.93 15.49 -7.89
C PHE A 28 -8.06 14.09 -7.27
N TYR A 29 -6.98 13.56 -6.67
CA TYR A 29 -7.01 12.27 -6.01
C TYR A 29 -8.00 12.25 -4.84
N SER A 30 -8.14 13.35 -4.09
CA SER A 30 -9.15 13.42 -3.02
C SER A 30 -10.59 13.24 -3.49
N LYS A 31 -10.87 13.50 -4.78
CA LYS A 31 -12.21 13.35 -5.38
C LYS A 31 -12.53 11.94 -5.85
N VAL A 32 -11.52 11.07 -5.96
CA VAL A 32 -11.67 9.66 -6.39
C VAL A 32 -11.46 8.68 -5.22
N ILE A 33 -11.06 9.18 -4.05
CA ILE A 33 -11.03 8.37 -2.82
C ILE A 33 -12.46 7.96 -2.45
N GLU A 34 -12.57 6.72 -2.01
CA GLU A 34 -13.80 6.11 -1.56
C GLU A 34 -13.71 5.83 -0.05
N GLU A 35 -14.86 5.76 0.60
CA GLU A 35 -15.01 5.37 2.00
C GLU A 35 -15.70 4.01 2.04
N ILE A 36 -15.19 3.12 2.88
CA ILE A 36 -15.85 1.85 3.22
C ILE A 36 -16.71 2.13 4.46
N THR A 37 -18.02 1.98 4.32
CA THR A 37 -18.97 2.23 5.42
C THR A 37 -18.98 1.08 6.42
N ALA A 38 -19.59 1.29 7.59
CA ALA A 38 -19.73 0.26 8.62
C ALA A 38 -20.55 -0.95 8.13
N GLU A 39 -21.38 -0.78 7.10
CA GLU A 39 -22.14 -1.85 6.44
C GLU A 39 -21.34 -2.53 5.31
N GLY A 40 -20.05 -2.22 5.17
CA GLY A 40 -19.17 -2.77 4.13
C GLY A 40 -19.41 -2.20 2.73
N LYS A 41 -20.23 -1.16 2.58
CA LYS A 41 -20.48 -0.54 1.27
C LYS A 41 -19.38 0.45 0.92
N THR A 42 -18.96 0.46 -0.34
CA THR A 42 -18.05 1.48 -0.86
C THR A 42 -18.85 2.68 -1.36
N VAL A 43 -18.59 3.87 -0.82
CA VAL A 43 -19.23 5.12 -1.23
C VAL A 43 -18.18 6.17 -1.57
N ARG A 44 -18.54 7.17 -2.37
CA ARG A 44 -17.64 8.29 -2.63
C ARG A 44 -17.39 9.06 -1.34
N PHE A 45 -16.12 9.30 -1.01
CA PHE A 45 -15.78 10.06 0.18
C PHE A 45 -16.25 11.51 0.03
N THR A 46 -17.15 11.91 0.93
CA THR A 46 -17.52 13.31 1.12
C THR A 46 -16.83 13.76 2.40
N LYS A 47 -15.98 14.78 2.32
CA LYS A 47 -15.24 15.26 3.47
C LYS A 47 -16.23 15.73 4.55
N LYS A 48 -16.43 14.91 5.58
CA LYS A 48 -17.21 15.28 6.76
C LYS A 48 -16.30 16.00 7.75
N LEU A 49 -16.74 17.15 8.22
CA LEU A 49 -16.05 17.91 9.25
C LEU A 49 -16.13 17.14 10.58
N ASN A 50 -14.96 16.72 11.06
CA ASN A 50 -14.66 16.51 12.47
C ASN A 50 -15.58 15.54 13.26
N ASP A 51 -15.66 14.28 12.84
CA ASP A 51 -16.33 13.23 13.63
C ASP A 51 -15.40 12.54 14.64
N GLY A 52 -14.20 13.09 14.88
CA GLY A 52 -13.23 12.59 15.86
C GLY A 52 -12.52 11.27 15.47
N LYS A 53 -12.90 10.63 14.35
CA LYS A 53 -12.38 9.32 13.97
C LYS A 53 -10.95 9.39 13.42
N ILE A 54 -10.18 8.36 13.70
CA ILE A 54 -8.88 8.15 13.07
C ILE A 54 -9.12 7.72 11.62
N VAL A 55 -8.61 8.50 10.67
CA VAL A 55 -8.77 8.21 9.24
C VAL A 55 -7.62 7.34 8.75
N VAL A 56 -7.97 6.13 8.30
CA VAL A 56 -7.03 5.12 7.80
C VAL A 56 -7.16 5.03 6.28
N LEU A 57 -6.05 5.13 5.55
CA LEU A 57 -6.01 4.88 4.11
C LEU A 57 -5.60 3.42 3.85
N VAL A 58 -6.46 2.69 3.15
CA VAL A 58 -6.23 1.33 2.69
C VAL A 58 -5.65 1.37 1.29
N LEU A 59 -4.44 0.85 1.15
CA LEU A 59 -3.79 0.60 -0.13
C LEU A 59 -4.20 -0.77 -0.65
N SER A 60 -4.29 -0.90 -1.98
CA SER A 60 -4.65 -2.17 -2.63
C SER A 60 -5.85 -2.86 -1.98
N ALA A 61 -6.91 -2.12 -1.66
CA ALA A 61 -8.04 -2.60 -0.86
C ALA A 61 -8.70 -3.90 -1.40
N TYR A 62 -8.74 -4.04 -2.73
CA TYR A 62 -9.20 -5.25 -3.44
C TYR A 62 -8.43 -6.53 -3.06
N ALA A 63 -7.23 -6.38 -2.49
CA ALA A 63 -6.40 -7.46 -2.01
C ALA A 63 -6.60 -7.73 -0.52
N PHE A 64 -7.57 -7.15 0.16
CA PHE A 64 -8.03 -7.71 1.43
C PHE A 64 -9.09 -8.79 1.19
N ARG A 65 -9.62 -9.42 2.25
CA ARG A 65 -10.70 -10.42 2.14
C ARG A 65 -11.85 -10.10 3.12
N GLY A 66 -12.17 -8.82 3.32
CA GLY A 66 -13.16 -8.38 4.31
C GLY A 66 -12.54 -7.64 5.52
N ASP A 67 -11.21 -7.57 5.61
CA ASP A 67 -10.52 -6.95 6.75
C ASP A 67 -10.81 -5.42 6.86
N PRO A 68 -10.79 -4.63 5.76
CA PRO A 68 -11.18 -3.22 5.80
C PRO A 68 -12.64 -3.01 6.22
N GLU A 69 -13.55 -3.89 5.81
CA GLU A 69 -14.96 -3.87 6.20
C GLU A 69 -15.11 -4.16 7.70
N GLY A 70 -14.36 -5.15 8.23
CA GLY A 70 -14.29 -5.42 9.66
C GLY A 70 -13.79 -4.21 10.47
N LEU A 71 -12.74 -3.55 9.99
CA LEU A 71 -12.24 -2.31 10.60
C LEU A 71 -13.28 -1.17 10.54
N ALA A 72 -14.01 -1.04 9.43
CA ALA A 72 -15.06 -0.02 9.29
C ALA A 72 -16.26 -0.30 10.21
N ALA A 73 -16.61 -1.57 10.40
CA ALA A 73 -17.70 -2.02 11.26
C ALA A 73 -17.48 -1.67 12.74
N SER A 74 -16.22 -1.54 13.19
CA SER A 74 -15.89 -1.08 14.56
C SER A 74 -16.42 0.32 14.88
N ARG A 75 -16.66 1.16 13.86
CA ARG A 75 -17.04 2.58 13.95
C ARG A 75 -16.02 3.49 14.63
N GLU A 76 -14.92 2.97 15.17
CA GLU A 76 -13.82 3.74 15.77
C GLU A 76 -12.92 4.37 14.71
N LEU A 77 -12.77 3.68 13.58
CA LEU A 77 -11.95 4.09 12.46
C LEU A 77 -12.82 4.58 11.30
N ARG A 78 -12.28 5.53 10.54
CA ARG A 78 -12.80 5.87 9.21
C ARG A 78 -11.90 5.25 8.17
N ILE A 79 -12.45 4.35 7.37
CA ILE A 79 -11.69 3.57 6.39
C ILE A 79 -11.86 4.19 5.01
N LEU A 80 -10.79 4.78 4.49
CA LEU A 80 -10.73 5.30 3.13
C LEU A 80 -9.92 4.35 2.26
N GLN A 81 -10.28 4.21 0.99
CA GLN A 81 -9.52 3.44 0.03
C GLN A 81 -9.23 4.26 -1.22
N ILE A 82 -8.10 3.93 -1.85
CA ILE A 82 -7.81 4.36 -3.22
C ILE A 82 -8.22 3.24 -4.19
N PRO A 83 -9.06 3.51 -5.19
CA PRO A 83 -9.37 2.50 -6.20
C PRO A 83 -8.09 2.04 -6.90
N TYR A 84 -7.93 0.72 -7.08
CA TYR A 84 -6.69 0.12 -7.60
C TYR A 84 -6.18 0.80 -8.88
N HIS A 85 -7.07 1.06 -9.83
CA HIS A 85 -6.67 1.67 -11.10
C HIS A 85 -6.08 3.07 -10.94
N TRP A 86 -6.45 3.84 -9.91
CA TRP A 86 -5.84 5.14 -9.61
C TRP A 86 -4.46 4.97 -8.98
N GLN A 87 -4.34 4.08 -8.00
CA GLN A 87 -3.05 3.77 -7.37
C GLN A 87 -2.04 3.23 -8.39
N ALA A 88 -2.46 2.27 -9.22
CA ALA A 88 -1.65 1.67 -10.27
C ALA A 88 -1.23 2.69 -11.33
N ARG A 89 -2.14 3.59 -11.77
CA ARG A 89 -1.79 4.66 -12.72
C ARG A 89 -0.66 5.54 -12.19
N LEU A 90 -0.72 5.91 -10.90
CA LEU A 90 0.32 6.73 -10.29
C LEU A 90 1.68 6.04 -10.33
N PHE A 91 1.70 4.78 -9.92
CA PHE A 91 2.87 3.92 -9.93
C PHE A 91 3.48 3.79 -11.34
N TYR A 92 2.64 3.55 -12.36
CA TYR A 92 3.07 3.36 -13.74
C TYR A 92 3.63 4.61 -14.44
N PHE A 93 3.51 5.81 -13.85
CA PHE A 93 4.25 6.98 -14.35
C PHE A 93 5.75 6.88 -14.10
N PHE A 94 6.16 6.13 -13.07
CA PHE A 94 7.56 5.97 -12.67
C PHE A 94 8.10 4.61 -13.09
N TYR A 95 7.31 3.56 -12.89
CA TYR A 95 7.66 2.19 -13.26
C TYR A 95 7.06 1.87 -14.63
N LYS A 96 7.88 1.88 -15.69
CA LYS A 96 7.43 1.54 -17.03
C LYS A 96 7.24 0.02 -17.17
N TYR A 97 6.25 -0.37 -17.97
CA TYR A 97 5.98 -1.78 -18.32
C TYR A 97 7.04 -2.37 -19.28
N GLU A 98 7.88 -1.54 -19.90
CA GLU A 98 8.93 -1.97 -20.82
C GLU A 98 10.08 -2.66 -20.07
N LYS A 99 10.16 -4.00 -20.20
CA LYS A 99 11.27 -4.97 -19.98
C LYS A 99 12.28 -4.84 -18.81
N THR A 100 12.39 -3.74 -18.06
CA THR A 100 13.52 -3.54 -17.14
C THR A 100 13.21 -3.90 -15.69
N CYS A 101 11.99 -3.67 -15.20
CA CYS A 101 11.69 -3.84 -13.77
C CYS A 101 10.43 -4.65 -13.43
N CYS A 102 9.42 -4.64 -14.31
CA CYS A 102 8.07 -5.12 -13.97
C CYS A 102 7.68 -6.45 -14.63
N TYR A 103 8.52 -6.99 -15.52
CA TYR A 103 8.13 -8.08 -16.43
C TYR A 103 8.47 -9.48 -15.90
N ASP A 104 9.39 -9.57 -14.95
CA ASP A 104 9.64 -10.81 -14.23
C ASP A 104 8.89 -10.72 -12.90
N ALA A 105 7.89 -11.58 -12.70
CA ALA A 105 7.13 -11.63 -11.46
C ALA A 105 8.06 -11.83 -10.24
N ASN A 106 9.26 -12.38 -10.45
CA ASN A 106 10.30 -12.51 -9.42
C ASN A 106 11.12 -11.23 -9.18
N LYS A 107 11.07 -10.22 -10.07
CA LYS A 107 11.78 -8.94 -9.93
C LYS A 107 10.95 -7.85 -9.25
N LEU A 108 9.62 -7.91 -9.36
CA LEU A 108 8.73 -7.02 -8.60
C LEU A 108 8.80 -7.26 -7.08
N THR A 109 9.37 -8.37 -6.66
CA THR A 109 9.58 -8.73 -5.25
C THR A 109 11.06 -8.74 -4.86
N ARG A 110 11.94 -8.21 -5.71
CA ARG A 110 13.38 -8.19 -5.47
C ARG A 110 13.81 -6.90 -4.78
N TYR A 111 14.86 -7.02 -3.98
CA TYR A 111 15.60 -5.96 -3.33
C TYR A 111 16.13 -5.06 -4.44
N ILE A 112 15.64 -3.82 -4.49
CA ILE A 112 16.15 -2.81 -5.42
C ILE A 112 17.28 -2.09 -4.69
N GLU A 113 18.51 -2.58 -4.87
CA GLU A 113 19.75 -1.96 -4.41
C GLU A 113 20.09 -0.72 -5.23
N ASP A 114 21.01 0.10 -4.73
CA ASP A 114 21.40 1.37 -5.36
C ASP A 114 22.01 1.18 -6.77
N ASP A 115 22.59 0.01 -7.04
CA ASP A 115 23.18 -0.39 -8.33
C ASP A 115 22.16 -1.04 -9.29
N ASP A 116 20.95 -1.36 -8.82
CA ASP A 116 19.90 -1.95 -9.65
C ASP A 116 19.36 -0.89 -10.63
N GLN A 117 19.19 -1.27 -11.91
CA GLN A 117 18.58 -0.40 -12.93
C GLN A 117 17.19 0.14 -12.52
N CYS A 118 16.48 -0.57 -11.66
CA CYS A 118 15.17 -0.21 -11.12
C CYS A 118 15.24 0.81 -9.99
N TYR A 119 16.42 1.05 -9.42
CA TYR A 119 16.60 1.99 -8.32
C TYR A 119 16.22 3.41 -8.69
N GLN A 120 16.54 3.85 -9.91
CA GLN A 120 16.20 5.19 -10.36
C GLN A 120 14.68 5.39 -10.44
N HIS A 121 13.92 4.35 -10.79
CA HIS A 121 12.46 4.37 -10.79
C HIS A 121 11.90 4.47 -9.37
N LYS A 122 12.43 3.66 -8.43
CA LYS A 122 12.10 3.72 -6.99
C LYS A 122 12.40 5.09 -6.41
N LYS A 123 13.60 5.63 -6.66
CA LYS A 123 14.03 6.95 -6.19
C LYS A 123 13.14 8.07 -6.74
N ALA A 124 12.82 8.03 -8.03
CA ALA A 124 11.91 9.00 -8.64
C ALA A 124 10.50 8.92 -8.06
N HIS A 125 9.95 7.70 -7.92
CA HIS A 125 8.62 7.48 -7.36
C HIS A 125 8.53 7.96 -5.91
N ARG A 126 9.44 7.50 -5.04
CA ARG A 126 9.49 7.91 -3.63
C ARG A 126 9.72 9.40 -3.47
N GLY A 127 10.64 9.98 -4.25
CA GLY A 127 10.91 11.41 -4.25
C GLY A 127 9.69 12.23 -4.64
N TRP A 128 8.89 11.74 -5.60
CA TRP A 128 7.64 12.39 -5.96
C TRP A 128 6.56 12.21 -4.89
N LEU A 129 6.39 11.00 -4.35
CA LEU A 129 5.46 10.70 -3.26
C LEU A 129 5.71 11.60 -2.04
N TYR A 130 6.97 11.90 -1.73
CA TYR A 130 7.34 12.77 -0.61
C TYR A 130 6.71 14.17 -0.69
N GLY A 131 6.55 14.72 -1.90
CA GLY A 131 5.85 16.00 -2.09
C GLY A 131 4.33 15.89 -2.23
N PHE A 132 3.84 14.75 -2.72
CA PHE A 132 2.43 14.50 -2.97
C PHE A 132 1.64 14.07 -1.73
N LEU A 133 2.13 13.07 -1.00
CA LEU A 133 1.42 12.45 0.11
C LEU A 133 1.07 13.43 1.24
N PRO A 134 1.96 14.36 1.67
CA PRO A 134 1.59 15.33 2.69
C PRO A 134 0.36 16.17 2.31
N LYS A 135 0.24 16.54 1.03
CA LYS A 135 -0.91 17.32 0.53
C LYS A 135 -2.18 16.48 0.47
N LEU A 136 -2.08 15.25 -0.04
CA LEU A 136 -3.21 14.33 -0.08
C LEU A 136 -3.72 14.01 1.33
N TYR A 137 -2.81 13.67 2.23
CA TYR A 137 -3.12 13.33 3.62
C TYR A 137 -3.71 14.49 4.39
N LYS A 138 -3.20 15.71 4.20
CA LYS A 138 -3.81 16.92 4.75
C LYS A 138 -5.24 17.14 4.23
N ASN A 139 -5.47 16.93 2.94
CA ASN A 139 -6.81 17.13 2.35
C ASN A 139 -7.85 16.16 2.94
N LEU A 140 -7.44 14.90 3.14
CA LEU A 140 -8.30 13.80 3.59
C LEU A 140 -8.32 13.58 5.11
N GLY A 141 -7.34 14.15 5.84
CA GLY A 141 -7.16 13.91 7.26
C GLY A 141 -6.53 12.55 7.62
N ILE A 142 -5.77 11.93 6.70
CA ILE A 142 -5.16 10.61 6.92
C ILE A 142 -4.21 10.63 8.13
N LYS A 143 -4.37 9.65 9.02
CA LYS A 143 -3.56 9.44 10.22
C LYS A 143 -2.85 8.09 10.23
N CYS A 144 -3.25 7.15 9.41
CA CYS A 144 -2.61 5.84 9.28
C CYS A 144 -2.80 5.31 7.85
N VAL A 145 -1.89 4.46 7.40
CA VAL A 145 -1.95 3.77 6.11
C VAL A 145 -1.83 2.28 6.37
N ILE A 146 -2.69 1.48 5.73
CA ILE A 146 -2.61 0.02 5.79
C ILE A 146 -2.44 -0.60 4.41
N SER A 147 -1.72 -1.72 4.33
CA SER A 147 -1.55 -2.51 3.11
C SER A 147 -1.64 -4.01 3.38
N PRO A 148 -2.12 -4.82 2.42
CA PRO A 148 -2.44 -6.23 2.66
C PRO A 148 -1.25 -7.19 2.53
N HIS A 149 -0.18 -6.81 1.84
CA HIS A 149 0.90 -7.74 1.52
C HIS A 149 2.24 -7.06 1.20
N ILE A 150 3.32 -7.78 1.44
CA ILE A 150 4.72 -7.37 1.22
C ILE A 150 5.15 -7.28 -0.25
N VAL A 151 4.32 -7.75 -1.19
CA VAL A 151 4.70 -7.92 -2.61
C VAL A 151 4.17 -6.82 -3.52
N TYR A 152 3.30 -5.96 -3.01
CA TYR A 152 2.77 -4.84 -3.78
C TYR A 152 3.76 -3.68 -3.74
N LEU A 153 4.64 -3.56 -4.74
CA LEU A 153 5.66 -2.49 -4.79
C LEU A 153 5.06 -1.09 -4.62
N GLN A 154 3.90 -0.85 -5.23
CA GLN A 154 3.21 0.41 -5.09
C GLN A 154 2.83 0.70 -3.63
N ASP A 155 2.55 -0.32 -2.82
CA ASP A 155 2.24 -0.19 -1.40
C ASP A 155 3.53 -0.03 -0.59
N VAL A 156 4.60 -0.75 -0.95
CA VAL A 156 5.91 -0.68 -0.27
C VAL A 156 6.48 0.73 -0.35
N ASP A 157 6.53 1.33 -1.53
CA ASP A 157 7.03 2.70 -1.71
C ASP A 157 6.13 3.73 -1.03
N TRP A 158 4.82 3.57 -1.19
CA TRP A 158 3.85 4.46 -0.58
C TRP A 158 3.97 4.43 0.95
N GLY A 159 3.95 3.24 1.55
CA GLY A 159 4.04 3.02 2.98
C GLY A 159 5.39 3.47 3.59
N SER A 160 6.50 3.20 2.89
CA SER A 160 7.83 3.69 3.27
C SER A 160 7.86 5.22 3.34
N VAL A 161 7.33 5.89 2.32
CA VAL A 161 7.25 7.36 2.30
C VAL A 161 6.28 7.87 3.36
N SER A 162 5.13 7.22 3.58
CA SER A 162 4.18 7.56 4.65
C SER A 162 4.86 7.62 6.01
N LYS A 163 5.61 6.58 6.37
CA LYS A 163 6.36 6.55 7.63
C LYS A 163 7.38 7.69 7.72
N LYS A 164 8.13 7.94 6.64
CA LYS A 164 9.13 9.02 6.59
C LYS A 164 8.53 10.40 6.80
N ILE A 165 7.28 10.62 6.37
CA ILE A 165 6.56 11.88 6.61
C ILE A 165 5.75 11.89 7.92
N GLY A 166 5.98 10.93 8.81
CA GLY A 166 5.37 10.88 10.14
C GLY A 166 3.97 10.24 10.19
N ILE A 167 3.51 9.57 9.13
CA ILE A 167 2.23 8.85 9.12
C ILE A 167 2.51 7.34 9.21
N PRO A 168 2.04 6.65 10.26
CA PRO A 168 2.30 5.23 10.42
C PRO A 168 1.76 4.40 9.26
N HIS A 169 2.59 3.49 8.77
CA HIS A 169 2.24 2.46 7.80
C HIS A 169 2.22 1.10 8.48
N ILE A 170 1.07 0.45 8.52
CA ILE A 170 0.89 -0.86 9.12
C ILE A 170 0.62 -1.88 8.00
N LEU A 171 1.41 -2.94 7.94
CA LEU A 171 1.12 -4.05 7.06
C LEU A 171 0.22 -5.04 7.79
N LEU A 172 -0.98 -5.26 7.28
CA LEU A 172 -1.92 -6.27 7.78
C LEU A 172 -1.87 -7.46 6.84
N SER A 173 -1.16 -8.53 7.22
CA SER A 173 -0.97 -9.67 6.33
C SER A 173 -2.31 -10.36 6.04
N ARG A 174 -2.74 -10.31 4.78
CA ARG A 174 -3.96 -11.01 4.33
C ARG A 174 -3.82 -12.54 4.33
N ASP A 175 -2.58 -13.04 4.33
CA ASP A 175 -2.23 -14.43 4.06
C ASP A 175 -1.44 -15.03 5.24
N SER A 176 -1.85 -16.21 5.71
CA SER A 176 -1.09 -17.10 6.61
C SER A 176 -0.33 -18.18 5.81
N ARG A 177 0.21 -17.81 4.65
CA ARG A 177 0.81 -18.77 3.71
C ARG A 177 2.10 -19.41 4.23
N PHE A 178 2.65 -18.96 5.35
CA PHE A 178 4.04 -19.21 5.63
C PHE A 178 4.35 -20.67 6.01
N ILE A 179 3.36 -21.46 6.51
CA ILE A 179 3.60 -22.85 6.96
C ILE A 179 2.50 -23.86 6.53
N ALA A 180 1.68 -23.57 5.51
CA ALA A 180 0.69 -24.55 5.05
C ALA A 180 1.31 -25.84 4.44
N SER A 181 2.54 -25.75 3.94
CA SER A 181 3.32 -26.88 3.43
C SER A 181 4.82 -26.56 3.38
N ALA A 182 5.68 -27.58 3.27
CA ALA A 182 7.11 -27.39 3.04
C ALA A 182 7.39 -26.59 1.76
N PHE A 183 6.60 -26.81 0.70
CA PHE A 183 6.70 -26.05 -0.55
C PHE A 183 6.42 -24.57 -0.34
N THR A 184 5.32 -24.23 0.34
CA THR A 184 4.95 -22.83 0.59
C THR A 184 5.95 -22.14 1.51
N ARG A 185 6.44 -22.84 2.54
CA ARG A 185 7.50 -22.33 3.42
C ARG A 185 8.76 -21.99 2.63
N ASN A 186 9.24 -22.91 1.78
CA ASN A 186 10.44 -22.70 0.97
C ASN A 186 10.25 -21.54 -0.04
N HIS A 187 9.07 -21.41 -0.63
CA HIS A 187 8.73 -20.28 -1.48
C HIS A 187 8.81 -18.95 -0.72
N MET A 188 8.24 -18.88 0.49
CA MET A 188 8.30 -17.66 1.32
C MET A 188 9.71 -17.34 1.79
N ILE A 189 10.53 -18.34 2.11
CA ILE A 189 11.95 -18.13 2.43
C ILE A 189 12.68 -17.51 1.23
N SER A 190 12.47 -18.05 0.02
CA SER A 190 13.06 -17.48 -1.19
C SER A 190 12.62 -16.05 -1.42
N LEU A 191 11.34 -15.75 -1.15
CA LEU A 191 10.78 -14.41 -1.25
C LEU A 191 11.40 -13.45 -0.22
N PHE A 192 11.51 -13.84 1.05
CA PHE A 192 12.10 -12.98 2.08
C PHE A 192 13.56 -12.67 1.80
N LYS A 193 14.34 -13.67 1.37
CA LYS A 193 15.72 -13.48 0.92
C LYS A 193 15.84 -12.51 -0.26
N SER A 194 14.79 -12.40 -1.07
CA SER A 194 14.77 -11.46 -2.19
C SER A 194 14.22 -10.10 -1.83
N LEU A 195 13.47 -9.91 -0.75
CA LEU A 195 12.79 -8.65 -0.47
C LEU A 195 13.68 -7.65 0.27
N ALA A 196 13.47 -6.36 0.01
CA ALA A 196 13.98 -5.31 0.88
C ALA A 196 13.30 -5.37 2.25
N LYS A 197 14.07 -5.08 3.32
CA LYS A 197 13.56 -5.04 4.69
C LYS A 197 12.31 -4.19 4.79
N PHE A 198 11.41 -4.57 5.68
CA PHE A 198 10.18 -3.83 5.91
C PHE A 198 10.48 -2.42 6.46
N GLU A 199 10.20 -1.41 5.64
CA GLU A 199 10.41 -0.01 6.01
C GLU A 199 9.22 0.62 6.72
N GLY A 200 8.08 -0.07 6.84
CA GLY A 200 6.87 0.43 7.49
C GLY A 200 7.00 0.53 9.01
N SER A 201 5.91 0.93 9.68
CA SER A 201 5.88 1.19 11.13
C SER A 201 5.67 -0.08 11.93
N HIS A 202 4.71 -0.91 11.52
CA HIS A 202 4.40 -2.17 12.19
C HIS A 202 3.86 -3.20 11.20
N MET A 203 4.04 -4.48 11.52
CA MET A 203 3.47 -5.60 10.77
C MET A 203 2.58 -6.43 11.69
N ILE A 204 1.40 -6.80 11.22
CA ILE A 204 0.48 -7.71 11.89
C ILE A 204 0.33 -8.94 11.01
N VAL A 205 0.66 -10.11 11.55
CA VAL A 205 0.55 -11.40 10.89
C VAL A 205 -0.47 -12.30 11.60
N GLN A 206 -0.85 -13.39 10.93
CA GLN A 206 -1.95 -14.25 11.37
C GLN A 206 -1.51 -15.35 12.35
N SER A 207 -0.22 -15.68 12.42
CA SER A 207 0.28 -16.70 13.34
C SER A 207 1.70 -16.40 13.84
N GLU A 208 2.06 -16.99 14.99
CA GLU A 208 3.41 -16.84 15.55
C GLU A 208 4.47 -17.46 14.64
N SER A 209 4.08 -18.54 13.96
CA SER A 209 4.81 -19.16 12.86
C SER A 209 5.20 -18.18 11.75
N ASP A 210 4.26 -17.34 11.30
CA ASP A 210 4.52 -16.30 10.30
C ASP A 210 5.48 -15.25 10.87
N ARG A 211 5.25 -14.84 12.13
CA ARG A 211 6.06 -13.84 12.82
C ARG A 211 7.51 -14.29 12.94
N GLN A 212 7.72 -15.53 13.38
CA GLN A 212 9.04 -16.13 13.54
C GLN A 212 9.78 -16.19 12.20
N LEU A 213 9.10 -16.56 11.11
CA LEU A 213 9.73 -16.61 9.79
C LEU A 213 10.17 -15.22 9.32
N CYS A 214 9.35 -14.18 9.51
CA CYS A 214 9.72 -12.81 9.17
C CYS A 214 10.97 -12.32 9.95
N ILE A 215 11.11 -12.72 11.22
CA ILE A 215 12.24 -12.36 12.08
C ILE A 215 13.49 -13.17 11.73
N GLU A 216 13.36 -14.49 11.55
CA GLU A 216 14.46 -15.42 11.21
C GLU A 216 15.20 -14.98 9.93
N TYR A 217 14.46 -14.47 8.95
CA TYR A 217 15.01 -13.99 7.68
C TYR A 217 15.28 -12.47 7.65
N ASP A 218 15.34 -11.81 8.81
CA ASP A 218 15.72 -10.40 8.96
C ASP A 218 14.89 -9.45 8.07
N TYR A 219 13.63 -9.83 7.81
CA TYR A 219 12.72 -9.01 7.01
C TYR A 219 12.15 -7.87 7.86
N VAL A 220 11.84 -8.13 9.12
CA VAL A 220 11.34 -7.14 10.09
C VAL A 220 11.87 -7.46 11.49
N SER A 221 12.14 -6.41 12.28
CA SER A 221 12.61 -6.56 13.66
C SER A 221 11.48 -7.01 14.60
N ALA A 222 11.82 -7.74 15.66
CA ALA A 222 10.84 -8.37 16.56
C ALA A 222 9.92 -7.37 17.28
N ASP A 223 10.36 -6.13 17.48
CA ASP A 223 9.60 -5.02 18.06
C ASP A 223 8.55 -4.42 17.10
N LYS A 224 8.67 -4.69 15.80
CA LYS A 224 7.80 -4.15 14.73
C LYS A 224 6.86 -5.18 14.13
N ILE A 225 6.69 -6.32 14.78
CA ILE A 225 5.79 -7.38 14.30
C ILE A 225 5.02 -8.04 15.44
N SER A 226 3.72 -8.19 15.24
CA SER A 226 2.82 -8.90 16.16
C SER A 226 2.05 -10.00 15.43
N SER A 227 1.83 -11.13 16.10
CA SER A 227 0.89 -12.16 15.66
C SER A 227 -0.45 -11.94 16.37
N LEU A 228 -1.45 -11.42 15.65
CA LEU A 228 -2.78 -11.12 16.22
C LEU A 228 -3.92 -11.93 15.59
N GLY A 229 -3.59 -12.97 14.83
CA GLY A 229 -4.60 -13.79 14.18
C GLY A 229 -5.16 -13.18 12.89
N CYS A 230 -6.23 -13.80 12.40
CA CYS A 230 -6.92 -13.38 11.18
C CYS A 230 -8.26 -12.76 11.58
N MET A 231 -8.39 -11.44 11.42
CA MET A 231 -9.60 -10.66 11.77
C MET A 231 -10.89 -11.22 11.16
N ARG A 232 -10.79 -11.90 10.02
CA ARG A 232 -11.93 -12.52 9.33
C ARG A 232 -12.47 -13.75 10.03
N MET A 233 -11.71 -14.30 10.98
CA MET A 233 -12.12 -15.42 11.81
C MET A 233 -12.88 -14.96 13.06
N ASP A 234 -12.82 -13.67 13.41
CA ASP A 234 -13.41 -13.13 14.64
C ASP A 234 -14.93 -13.36 14.70
N SER A 235 -15.62 -13.37 13.55
CA SER A 235 -17.05 -13.64 13.48
C SER A 235 -17.44 -15.12 13.69
N PHE A 236 -16.46 -16.03 13.79
CA PHE A 236 -16.67 -17.46 13.98
C PHE A 236 -16.25 -17.96 15.37
N LEU A 237 -15.77 -17.06 16.23
CA LEU A 237 -15.42 -17.31 17.64
C LEU A 237 -16.58 -16.88 18.54
#